data_AF-A0AAP9YAE8-F1
#
_entry.id   AF-A0AAP9YAE8-F1
#
_cell.length_a   1.000
_cell.length_b   1.000
_cell.length_c   1.000
_cell.angle_alpha   90.00
_cell.angle_beta   90.00
_cell.angle_gamma   90.00
#
_symmetry.space_group_name_H-M   'P 1'
#
loop_
_entity.id
_entity.type
_entity.pdbx_description
1 polymer ?
#
loop_
_entity_poly.entity_id
_entity_poly.type
_entity_poly.pdbx_seq_one_letter_code
_entity_poly.pdbx_strand_id
1 'polypeptide(L)'
;MTVRFYSSFDTGAPAQQGSRTIDYVKAILKACLVNGYGSKPAAGWSIGHEHADGFSLFNGTGYINLVANGAQTYTAYIMEAITDGSTALAGGVNRRSGSWYDGAATTARQQFYTSSFYTQTNPHWYVVADEKTCIFMWGSFQSTLDGSPSYCAAHYFGNYVTDLGQEDFCSMGGANTSSTSTGTRLFGYSGMVLRNPYTGLVDQGSDALYAALGACFVSGGVVSLAQYQLNELTLVRSRVWGYGTTLVGSSSVTLACSCGRLRGLMTDPVLTHVYASKALSLFGVADTWQGRIQPITLAGGKQLVPCWPNTGDMGYFVSLDSADWG
;
A
#
# COMPACT_ATOMS: atom_id res chain seq x y z
N MET A 1 9.33 18.31 4.23
CA MET A 1 8.63 17.12 3.71
C MET A 1 7.78 17.55 2.52
N THR A 2 8.00 16.97 1.35
CA THR A 2 7.27 17.35 0.12
C THR A 2 6.52 16.15 -0.40
N VAL A 3 5.19 16.18 -0.29
CA VAL A 3 4.33 15.14 -0.89
C VAL A 3 4.33 15.30 -2.40
N ARG A 4 4.55 14.20 -3.13
CA ARG A 4 4.61 14.18 -4.58
C ARG A 4 3.59 13.18 -5.13
N PHE A 5 2.83 13.63 -6.12
CA PHE A 5 1.88 12.81 -6.87
C PHE A 5 2.44 12.51 -8.27
N TYR A 6 2.48 11.22 -8.61
CA TYR A 6 2.91 10.67 -9.88
C TYR A 6 1.78 9.81 -10.45
N SER A 7 1.58 9.82 -11.76
CA SER A 7 0.55 9.02 -12.41
C SER A 7 0.97 8.56 -13.80
N SER A 8 0.33 7.50 -14.28
CA SER A 8 0.46 7.03 -15.66
C SER A 8 0.01 8.05 -16.72
N PHE A 9 -0.66 9.15 -16.34
CA PHE A 9 -1.03 10.23 -17.26
C PHE A 9 0.03 11.33 -17.38
N ASP A 10 1.06 11.30 -16.54
CA ASP A 10 2.06 12.35 -16.58
C ASP A 10 2.91 12.27 -17.86
N THR A 11 3.27 13.43 -18.38
CA THR A 11 4.24 13.50 -19.47
C THR A 11 5.59 12.94 -19.01
N GLY A 12 6.10 11.97 -19.77
CA GLY A 12 7.35 11.28 -19.44
C GLY A 12 7.20 10.16 -18.41
N ALA A 13 5.98 9.80 -18.01
CA ALA A 13 5.74 8.64 -17.16
C ALA A 13 6.35 7.36 -17.77
N PRO A 14 6.88 6.43 -16.95
CA PRO A 14 7.44 5.18 -17.45
C PRO A 14 6.46 4.41 -18.33
N ALA A 15 6.89 4.15 -19.56
CA ALA A 15 6.19 3.25 -20.46
C ALA A 15 6.18 1.83 -19.87
N GLN A 16 5.09 1.11 -20.14
CA GLN A 16 4.97 -0.31 -19.84
C GLN A 16 6.13 -1.09 -20.46
N GLN A 17 6.76 -1.94 -19.65
CA GLN A 17 7.96 -2.66 -20.04
C GLN A 17 8.12 -3.95 -19.25
N GLY A 18 8.97 -4.84 -19.78
CA GLY A 18 9.25 -6.15 -19.21
C GLY A 18 8.16 -7.18 -19.50
N SER A 19 8.39 -8.40 -19.01
CA SER A 19 7.50 -9.55 -19.22
C SER A 19 6.85 -10.03 -17.92
N ARG A 20 7.02 -9.27 -16.84
CA ARG A 20 6.50 -9.58 -15.51
C ARG A 20 6.01 -8.31 -14.82
N THR A 21 5.07 -8.48 -13.89
CA THR A 21 4.54 -7.40 -13.04
C THR A 21 5.67 -6.64 -12.34
N ILE A 22 6.65 -7.35 -11.78
CA ILE A 22 7.77 -6.71 -11.07
C ILE A 22 8.62 -5.82 -11.97
N ASP A 23 8.79 -6.15 -13.26
CA ASP A 23 9.63 -5.37 -14.16
C ASP A 23 9.03 -3.98 -14.36
N TYR A 24 7.71 -3.92 -14.58
CA TYR A 24 7.02 -2.64 -14.73
C TYR A 24 6.92 -1.88 -13.40
N VAL A 25 6.62 -2.57 -12.30
CA VAL A 25 6.61 -1.97 -10.95
C VAL A 25 7.98 -1.39 -10.59
N LYS A 26 9.08 -2.10 -10.90
CA LYS A 26 10.45 -1.62 -10.70
C LYS A 26 10.71 -0.34 -11.48
N ALA A 27 10.32 -0.29 -12.74
CA ALA A 27 10.47 0.91 -13.56
C ALA A 27 9.68 2.11 -12.98
N ILE A 28 8.42 1.90 -12.60
CA ILE A 28 7.56 2.92 -11.99
C ILE A 28 8.18 3.44 -10.70
N LEU A 29 8.51 2.55 -9.76
CA LEU A 29 8.99 2.94 -8.44
C LEU A 29 10.38 3.59 -8.51
N LYS A 30 11.29 3.13 -9.39
CA LYS A 30 12.58 3.80 -9.61
C LYS A 30 12.40 5.21 -10.16
N ALA A 31 11.49 5.39 -11.12
CA ALA A 31 11.20 6.70 -11.69
C ALA A 31 10.54 7.65 -10.68
N CYS A 32 9.57 7.18 -9.88
CA CYS A 32 8.87 8.03 -8.92
C CYS A 32 9.73 8.34 -7.67
N LEU A 33 10.42 7.32 -7.13
CA LEU A 33 11.03 7.43 -5.81
C LEU A 33 12.51 7.83 -5.84
N VAL A 34 13.24 7.45 -6.89
CA VAL A 34 14.70 7.61 -6.96
C VAL A 34 15.14 8.63 -8.01
N ASN A 35 14.66 8.50 -9.25
CA ASN A 35 15.23 9.23 -10.39
C ASN A 35 14.45 10.49 -10.78
N GLY A 36 13.13 10.50 -10.57
CA GLY A 36 12.22 11.43 -11.23
C GLY A 36 11.99 11.05 -12.70
N TYR A 37 11.10 11.78 -13.36
CA TYR A 37 10.87 11.69 -14.80
C TYR A 37 10.22 12.96 -15.35
N GLY A 38 10.49 13.29 -16.62
CA GLY A 38 10.02 14.53 -17.24
C GLY A 38 10.45 15.74 -16.41
N SER A 39 9.48 16.55 -15.98
CA SER A 39 9.70 17.67 -15.05
C SER A 39 9.40 17.33 -13.58
N LYS A 40 8.99 16.09 -13.27
CA LYS A 40 8.67 15.66 -11.91
C LYS A 40 9.92 15.16 -11.18
N PRO A 41 10.34 15.80 -10.07
CA PRO A 41 11.47 15.32 -9.28
C PRO A 41 11.16 14.00 -8.59
N ALA A 42 12.18 13.26 -8.15
CA ALA A 42 12.04 12.08 -7.31
C ALA A 42 11.51 12.39 -5.90
N ALA A 43 10.90 11.39 -5.25
CA ALA A 43 10.43 11.49 -3.86
C ALA A 43 11.57 11.48 -2.82
N GLY A 44 12.77 11.02 -3.18
CA GLY A 44 13.96 11.11 -2.33
C GLY A 44 14.38 9.78 -1.68
N TRP A 45 13.99 8.66 -2.25
CA TRP A 45 14.44 7.33 -1.85
C TRP A 45 15.71 6.96 -2.61
N SER A 46 16.45 5.95 -2.11
CA SER A 46 17.62 5.41 -2.77
C SER A 46 17.46 3.92 -3.11
N ILE A 47 18.25 3.43 -4.07
CA ILE A 47 18.35 2.01 -4.36
C ILE A 47 19.24 1.37 -3.29
N GLY A 48 18.70 0.37 -2.59
CA GLY A 48 19.47 -0.44 -1.65
C GLY A 48 20.21 -1.60 -2.33
N HIS A 49 19.56 -2.21 -3.32
CA HIS A 49 20.06 -3.38 -4.02
C HIS A 49 19.31 -3.52 -5.36
N GLU A 50 19.97 -4.06 -6.38
CA GLU A 50 19.38 -4.29 -7.69
C GLU A 50 19.81 -5.64 -8.27
N HIS A 51 18.81 -6.44 -8.66
CA HIS A 51 18.95 -7.74 -9.30
C HIS A 51 17.95 -7.84 -10.48
N ALA A 52 18.10 -8.85 -11.33
CA ALA A 52 17.19 -9.10 -12.45
C ALA A 52 15.78 -9.48 -11.96
N ASP A 53 15.71 -10.29 -10.90
CA ASP A 53 14.47 -10.81 -10.32
C ASP A 53 14.07 -10.11 -9.02
N GLY A 54 14.72 -9.01 -8.65
CA GLY A 54 14.38 -8.28 -7.43
C GLY A 54 15.12 -6.96 -7.27
N PHE A 55 14.62 -6.10 -6.41
CA PHE A 55 15.29 -4.82 -6.10
C PHE A 55 14.84 -4.31 -4.74
N SER A 56 15.61 -3.41 -4.14
CA SER A 56 15.30 -2.82 -2.85
C SER A 56 15.35 -1.30 -2.89
N LEU A 57 14.46 -0.66 -2.15
CA LEU A 57 14.40 0.79 -1.97
C LEU A 57 14.54 1.15 -0.49
N PHE A 58 15.21 2.28 -0.22
CA PHE A 58 15.52 2.76 1.13
C PHE A 58 15.09 4.22 1.30
N ASN A 59 14.57 4.54 2.49
CA ASN A 59 14.05 5.87 2.85
C ASN A 59 14.78 6.50 4.07
N GLY A 60 15.91 5.93 4.48
CA GLY A 60 16.62 6.34 5.70
C GLY A 60 16.20 5.58 6.98
N THR A 61 15.09 4.84 6.96
CA THR A 61 14.56 4.11 8.13
C THR A 61 14.57 2.59 7.91
N GLY A 62 14.14 2.13 6.73
CA GLY A 62 14.10 0.70 6.42
C GLY A 62 14.12 0.44 4.92
N TYR A 63 14.36 -0.82 4.57
CA TYR A 63 14.33 -1.28 3.19
C TYR A 63 13.02 -2.01 2.89
N ILE A 64 12.43 -1.73 1.74
CA ILE A 64 11.49 -2.63 1.08
C ILE A 64 12.25 -3.37 -0.02
N ASN A 65 12.16 -4.69 -0.08
CA ASN A 65 12.72 -5.54 -1.15
C ASN A 65 11.58 -6.27 -1.86
N LEU A 66 11.46 -6.04 -3.16
CA LEU A 66 10.45 -6.67 -4.01
C LEU A 66 11.12 -7.74 -4.86
N VAL A 67 10.54 -8.94 -4.88
CA VAL A 67 11.11 -10.12 -5.53
C VAL A 67 10.09 -10.75 -6.48
N ALA A 68 10.51 -11.13 -7.67
CA ALA A 68 9.67 -11.77 -8.67
C ALA A 68 9.11 -13.09 -8.12
N ASN A 69 7.83 -13.36 -8.36
CA ASN A 69 7.20 -14.64 -8.02
C ASN A 69 6.30 -15.08 -9.17
N GLY A 70 6.93 -15.58 -10.24
CA GLY A 70 6.26 -15.77 -11.52
C GLY A 70 6.04 -14.45 -12.27
N ALA A 71 5.19 -14.48 -13.30
CA ALA A 71 4.99 -13.31 -14.16
C ALA A 71 3.96 -12.30 -13.60
N GLN A 72 2.97 -12.78 -12.86
CA GLN A 72 1.82 -11.98 -12.42
C GLN A 72 1.92 -11.47 -10.98
N THR A 73 2.98 -11.88 -10.27
CA THR A 73 3.09 -11.67 -8.82
C THR A 73 4.50 -11.26 -8.45
N TYR A 74 4.59 -10.37 -7.47
CA TYR A 74 5.82 -10.15 -6.72
C TYR A 74 5.57 -10.36 -5.22
N THR A 75 6.63 -10.70 -4.52
CA THR A 75 6.64 -10.84 -3.07
C THR A 75 7.38 -9.65 -2.46
N ALA A 76 6.79 -9.05 -1.43
CA ALA A 76 7.38 -7.94 -0.71
C ALA A 76 8.05 -8.42 0.59
N TYR A 77 9.20 -7.85 0.91
CA TYR A 77 9.94 -8.06 2.14
C TYR A 77 10.37 -6.72 2.72
N ILE A 78 10.40 -6.59 4.05
CA ILE A 78 11.03 -5.46 4.73
C ILE A 78 12.24 -5.93 5.52
N MET A 79 13.23 -5.06 5.68
CA MET A 79 14.43 -5.32 6.48
C MET A 79 15.11 -4.05 6.97
N GLU A 80 15.90 -4.14 8.03
CA GLU A 80 16.59 -2.99 8.65
C GLU A 80 17.85 -2.60 7.87
N ALA A 81 18.57 -3.60 7.38
CA ALA A 81 19.81 -3.41 6.64
C ALA A 81 19.96 -4.53 5.61
N ILE A 82 20.61 -4.19 4.49
CA ILE A 82 21.07 -5.17 3.50
C ILE A 82 22.53 -5.52 3.81
N THR A 83 22.81 -6.81 3.95
CA THR A 83 24.16 -7.36 4.18
C THR A 83 24.72 -8.07 2.96
N ASP A 84 23.85 -8.50 2.04
CA ASP A 84 24.24 -9.16 0.80
C ASP A 84 23.22 -8.87 -0.32
N GLY A 85 23.70 -8.43 -1.48
CA GLY A 85 22.91 -8.16 -2.68
C GLY A 85 23.13 -9.18 -3.80
N SER A 86 23.66 -10.37 -3.50
CA SER A 86 24.00 -11.38 -4.51
C SER A 86 22.79 -12.11 -5.11
N THR A 87 21.63 -12.07 -4.45
CA THR A 87 20.41 -12.75 -4.88
C THR A 87 19.20 -11.83 -4.91
N ALA A 88 18.12 -12.24 -5.58
CA ALA A 88 16.91 -11.42 -5.74
C ALA A 88 16.29 -10.96 -4.40
N LEU A 89 16.22 -11.87 -3.43
CA LEU A 89 15.91 -11.57 -2.03
C LEU A 89 17.21 -11.21 -1.33
N ALA A 90 17.44 -9.92 -1.10
CA ALA A 90 18.65 -9.46 -0.44
C ALA A 90 18.84 -10.16 0.93
N GLY A 91 20.08 -10.55 1.22
CA GLY A 91 20.50 -10.90 2.58
C GLY A 91 20.43 -9.65 3.45
N GLY A 92 19.92 -9.77 4.66
CA GLY A 92 19.69 -8.60 5.50
C GLY A 92 19.31 -8.93 6.93
N VAL A 93 19.17 -7.88 7.73
CA VAL A 93 18.83 -7.95 9.15
C VAL A 93 17.33 -7.81 9.34
N ASN A 94 16.74 -8.67 10.17
CA ASN A 94 15.32 -8.62 10.55
C ASN A 94 14.39 -8.64 9.31
N ARG A 95 14.62 -9.60 8.40
CA ARG A 95 13.80 -9.72 7.19
C ARG A 95 12.43 -10.29 7.53
N ARG A 96 11.38 -9.67 6.99
CA ARG A 96 9.98 -10.05 7.20
C ARG A 96 9.17 -10.01 5.91
N SER A 97 8.13 -10.83 5.82
CA SER A 97 7.16 -10.88 4.71
C SER A 97 5.83 -11.50 5.16
N GLY A 98 4.80 -10.69 5.42
CA GLY A 98 3.56 -11.17 6.01
C GLY A 98 3.83 -11.91 7.33
N SER A 99 3.36 -13.14 7.47
CA SER A 99 3.65 -13.98 8.66
C SER A 99 5.08 -14.54 8.71
N TRP A 100 5.86 -14.41 7.64
CA TRP A 100 7.22 -14.96 7.59
C TRP A 100 8.27 -13.99 8.13
N TYR A 101 9.28 -14.56 8.77
CA TYR A 101 10.53 -13.92 9.17
C TYR A 101 11.67 -14.94 9.06
N ASP A 102 12.93 -14.49 9.15
CA ASP A 102 14.07 -15.40 9.14
C ASP A 102 13.96 -16.46 10.25
N GLY A 103 13.95 -17.74 9.87
CA GLY A 103 13.76 -18.88 10.77
C GLY A 103 12.31 -19.33 10.98
N ALA A 104 11.32 -18.65 10.40
CA ALA A 104 9.92 -19.07 10.48
C ALA A 104 9.65 -20.35 9.66
N ALA A 105 8.79 -21.23 10.17
CA ALA A 105 8.36 -22.45 9.48
C ALA A 105 7.33 -22.20 8.35
N THR A 106 6.65 -21.05 8.37
CA THR A 106 5.61 -20.73 7.37
C THR A 106 6.21 -20.40 6.00
N THR A 107 5.55 -20.88 4.94
CA THR A 107 5.86 -20.52 3.55
C THR A 107 5.01 -19.38 3.03
N ALA A 108 4.01 -18.92 3.79
CA ALA A 108 3.21 -17.76 3.43
C ALA A 108 4.07 -16.49 3.43
N ARG A 109 3.84 -15.62 2.45
CA ARG A 109 4.54 -14.34 2.25
C ARG A 109 3.52 -13.27 1.90
N GLN A 110 3.91 -12.00 2.02
CA GLN A 110 3.12 -10.89 1.47
C GLN A 110 3.29 -10.85 -0.05
N GLN A 111 2.25 -11.26 -0.76
CA GLN A 111 2.24 -11.33 -2.22
C GLN A 111 1.32 -10.26 -2.84
N PHE A 112 1.73 -9.74 -3.99
CA PHE A 112 1.01 -8.75 -4.79
C PHE A 112 0.74 -9.32 -6.19
N TYR A 113 -0.45 -9.89 -6.37
CA TYR A 113 -0.91 -10.48 -7.64
C TYR A 113 -1.73 -9.48 -8.44
N THR A 114 -1.34 -9.26 -9.70
CA THR A 114 -2.14 -8.54 -10.69
C THR A 114 -1.93 -9.16 -12.07
N SER A 115 -2.89 -9.98 -12.51
CA SER A 115 -2.76 -10.86 -13.68
C SER A 115 -2.46 -10.17 -15.02
N SER A 116 -2.86 -8.90 -15.15
CA SER A 116 -2.95 -8.21 -16.44
C SER A 116 -2.17 -6.88 -16.49
N PHE A 117 -1.57 -6.45 -15.38
CA PHE A 117 -0.96 -5.12 -15.28
C PHE A 117 0.22 -4.90 -16.22
N TYR A 118 0.99 -5.95 -16.51
CA TYR A 118 2.16 -5.87 -17.39
C TYR A 118 1.89 -6.31 -18.83
N THR A 119 0.70 -6.83 -19.15
CA THR A 119 0.38 -7.37 -20.49
C THR A 119 -0.65 -6.56 -21.26
N GLN A 120 -1.51 -5.79 -20.58
CA GLN A 120 -2.59 -5.06 -21.23
C GLN A 120 -2.11 -3.72 -21.80
N THR A 121 -2.80 -3.20 -22.81
CA THR A 121 -2.41 -1.96 -23.52
C THR A 121 -2.76 -0.67 -22.78
N ASN A 122 -3.42 -0.75 -21.62
CA ASN A 122 -3.86 0.41 -20.87
C ASN A 122 -3.77 0.19 -19.34
N PRO A 123 -2.57 -0.09 -18.80
CA PRO A 123 -2.38 -0.14 -17.36
C PRO A 123 -2.41 1.27 -16.79
N HIS A 124 -3.05 1.45 -15.64
CA HIS A 124 -3.03 2.73 -14.94
C HIS A 124 -2.52 2.56 -13.53
N TRP A 125 -1.83 3.60 -13.08
CA TRP A 125 -1.25 3.63 -11.76
C TRP A 125 -1.08 5.06 -11.27
N TYR A 126 -0.97 5.19 -9.96
CA TYR A 126 -0.40 6.38 -9.34
C TYR A 126 0.56 5.99 -8.21
N VAL A 127 1.50 6.87 -7.93
CA VAL A 127 2.31 6.85 -6.71
C VAL A 127 2.09 8.18 -6.00
N VAL A 128 1.78 8.14 -4.71
CA VAL A 128 1.94 9.30 -3.82
C VAL A 128 3.04 8.98 -2.84
N ALA A 129 4.04 9.85 -2.74
CA ALA A 129 5.17 9.60 -1.86
C ALA A 129 5.83 10.89 -1.37
N ASP A 130 6.52 10.77 -0.25
CA ASP A 130 7.51 11.71 0.24
C ASP A 130 8.85 10.97 0.47
N GLU A 131 9.79 11.59 1.17
CA GLU A 131 11.08 10.99 1.50
C GLU A 131 10.99 9.82 2.50
N LYS A 132 9.80 9.48 3.02
CA LYS A 132 9.60 8.46 4.06
C LYS A 132 8.55 7.41 3.75
N THR A 133 7.56 7.68 2.93
CA THR A 133 6.40 6.82 2.71
C THR A 133 6.03 6.83 1.23
N CYS A 134 5.58 5.68 0.74
CA CYS A 134 5.09 5.48 -0.61
C CYS A 134 3.75 4.73 -0.57
N ILE A 135 2.78 5.26 -1.30
CA ILE A 135 1.50 4.61 -1.55
C ILE A 135 1.36 4.45 -3.06
N PHE A 136 1.34 3.20 -3.50
CA PHE A 136 1.28 2.83 -4.92
C PHE A 136 -0.02 2.07 -5.18
N MET A 137 -0.85 2.57 -6.09
CA MET A 137 -2.02 1.84 -6.59
C MET A 137 -1.86 1.61 -8.08
N TRP A 138 -2.21 0.43 -8.53
CA TRP A 138 -2.14 0.07 -9.94
C TRP A 138 -3.22 -0.92 -10.33
N GLY A 139 -3.53 -0.97 -11.62
CA GLY A 139 -4.45 -1.93 -12.18
C GLY A 139 -4.60 -1.83 -13.69
N SER A 140 -5.42 -2.71 -14.24
CA SER A 140 -5.67 -2.82 -15.68
C SER A 140 -7.02 -3.49 -15.95
N PHE A 141 -7.38 -3.67 -17.22
CA PHE A 141 -8.50 -4.51 -17.69
C PHE A 141 -9.92 -4.01 -17.41
N GLN A 142 -10.11 -3.01 -16.55
CA GLN A 142 -11.45 -2.59 -16.15
C GLN A 142 -11.96 -1.37 -16.91
N SER A 143 -13.12 -1.52 -17.55
CA SER A 143 -13.86 -0.42 -18.18
C SER A 143 -14.58 0.45 -17.14
N THR A 144 -14.97 -0.12 -16.01
CA THR A 144 -15.65 0.55 -14.90
C THR A 144 -14.67 0.84 -13.77
N LEU A 145 -15.08 1.70 -12.83
CA LEU A 145 -14.32 1.88 -11.60
C LEU A 145 -14.21 0.55 -10.88
N ASP A 146 -15.30 -0.11 -10.52
CA ASP A 146 -15.32 -1.20 -9.52
C ASP A 146 -14.42 -2.44 -9.81
N GLY A 147 -13.18 -2.31 -9.33
CA GLY A 147 -12.07 -3.27 -9.28
C GLY A 147 -12.40 -4.69 -8.83
N SER A 148 -12.04 -5.69 -9.63
CA SER A 148 -11.84 -7.05 -9.16
C SER A 148 -10.45 -7.20 -8.55
N PRO A 149 -10.29 -7.82 -7.37
CA PRO A 149 -9.01 -8.01 -6.68
C PRO A 149 -7.89 -8.71 -7.48
N SER A 150 -8.22 -9.30 -8.64
CA SER A 150 -7.27 -9.99 -9.53
C SER A 150 -6.61 -9.08 -10.58
N TYR A 151 -7.11 -7.85 -10.76
CA TYR A 151 -6.66 -6.93 -11.82
C TYR A 151 -6.05 -5.63 -11.30
N CYS A 152 -6.08 -5.44 -9.98
CA CYS A 152 -5.66 -4.21 -9.33
C CYS A 152 -5.22 -4.47 -7.89
N ALA A 153 -4.34 -3.61 -7.42
CA ALA A 153 -3.74 -3.72 -6.09
C ALA A 153 -3.31 -2.33 -5.60
N ALA A 154 -3.15 -2.22 -4.28
CA ALA A 154 -2.48 -1.10 -3.65
C ALA A 154 -1.45 -1.60 -2.65
N HIS A 155 -0.33 -0.91 -2.56
CA HIS A 155 0.79 -1.22 -1.69
C HIS A 155 1.22 0.07 -0.98
N TYR A 156 1.12 0.05 0.34
CA TYR A 156 1.69 1.07 1.21
C TYR A 156 3.01 0.54 1.75
N PHE A 157 4.08 1.31 1.69
CA PHE A 157 5.31 0.99 2.41
C PHE A 157 6.08 2.24 2.82
N GLY A 158 6.85 2.14 3.90
CA GLY A 158 7.58 3.26 4.48
C GLY A 158 7.20 3.51 5.93
N ASN A 159 7.43 4.73 6.40
CA ASN A 159 7.25 5.06 7.80
C ASN A 159 5.76 5.07 8.19
N TYR A 160 5.49 4.66 9.42
CA TYR A 160 4.23 4.91 10.12
C TYR A 160 4.56 5.47 11.50
N VAL A 161 3.59 6.13 12.12
CA VAL A 161 3.76 6.67 13.48
C VAL A 161 3.11 5.70 14.45
N THR A 162 3.89 5.06 15.30
CA THR A 162 3.37 4.17 16.36
C THR A 162 2.44 4.94 17.30
N ASP A 163 1.57 4.24 18.02
CA ASP A 163 0.71 4.89 19.02
C ASP A 163 1.48 5.47 20.22
N LEU A 164 2.76 5.11 20.36
CA LEU A 164 3.70 5.68 21.32
C LEU A 164 4.47 6.89 20.76
N GLY A 165 4.16 7.32 19.54
CA GLY A 165 4.76 8.51 18.89
C GLY A 165 6.14 8.28 18.26
N GLN A 166 6.62 7.03 18.20
CA GLN A 166 7.86 6.67 17.50
C GLN A 166 7.59 6.42 16.02
N GLU A 167 8.53 6.75 15.13
CA GLU A 167 8.48 6.29 13.75
C GLU A 167 9.08 4.89 13.61
N ASP A 168 8.42 4.03 12.85
CA ASP A 168 8.95 2.74 12.43
C ASP A 168 8.55 2.46 10.97
N PHE A 169 9.11 1.43 10.35
CA PHE A 169 8.88 1.09 8.95
C PHE A 169 7.89 -0.07 8.82
N CYS A 170 6.98 0.05 7.85
CA CYS A 170 6.00 -0.97 7.57
C CYS A 170 5.77 -1.20 6.07
N SER A 171 5.13 -2.30 5.75
CA SER A 171 4.50 -2.55 4.46
C SER A 171 3.10 -3.11 4.70
N MET A 172 2.12 -2.60 3.96
CA MET A 172 0.70 -2.98 4.06
C MET A 172 0.13 -3.29 2.68
N GLY A 173 -0.92 -4.09 2.69
CA GLY A 173 -1.60 -4.60 1.52
C GLY A 173 -1.10 -5.98 1.08
N GLY A 174 -1.58 -6.46 -0.05
CA GLY A 174 -1.22 -7.78 -0.58
C GLY A 174 -2.14 -8.90 -0.08
N ALA A 175 -1.61 -10.11 -0.06
CA ALA A 175 -2.21 -11.29 0.58
C ALA A 175 -1.11 -12.09 1.29
N ASN A 176 -1.40 -12.66 2.47
CA ASN A 176 -0.47 -13.52 3.20
C ASN A 176 -0.69 -14.96 2.78
N THR A 177 0.08 -15.42 1.80
CA THR A 177 -0.20 -16.68 1.10
C THR A 177 1.06 -17.28 0.50
N SER A 178 1.02 -18.58 0.22
CA SER A 178 1.99 -19.26 -0.64
C SER A 178 1.54 -19.32 -2.10
N SER A 179 0.27 -18.97 -2.41
CA SER A 179 -0.31 -18.99 -3.75
C SER A 179 -0.07 -17.69 -4.52
N THR A 180 0.38 -17.83 -5.78
CA THR A 180 0.69 -16.73 -6.70
C THR A 180 -0.51 -16.17 -7.45
N SER A 181 -1.74 -16.58 -7.13
CA SER A 181 -2.97 -16.16 -7.81
C SER A 181 -4.04 -15.61 -6.86
N THR A 182 -3.65 -15.26 -5.63
CA THR A 182 -4.57 -14.74 -4.62
C THR A 182 -4.81 -13.26 -4.85
N GLY A 183 -6.06 -12.85 -4.99
CA GLY A 183 -6.44 -11.45 -5.08
C GLY A 183 -5.96 -10.65 -3.87
N THR A 184 -5.59 -9.39 -4.09
CA THR A 184 -4.90 -8.58 -3.07
C THR A 184 -5.70 -7.37 -2.66
N ARG A 185 -5.50 -6.93 -1.41
CA ARG A 185 -6.26 -5.84 -0.79
C ARG A 185 -5.33 -5.00 0.07
N LEU A 186 -5.61 -3.71 0.24
CA LEU A 186 -4.83 -2.84 1.11
C LEU A 186 -5.09 -3.16 2.60
N PHE A 187 -6.36 -3.46 2.97
CA PHE A 187 -6.73 -3.90 4.32
C PHE A 187 -6.49 -5.40 4.59
N GLY A 188 -5.75 -6.10 3.73
CA GLY A 188 -5.43 -7.52 3.92
C GLY A 188 -4.57 -7.77 5.17
N TYR A 189 -4.80 -8.90 5.84
CA TYR A 189 -3.97 -9.42 6.95
C TYR A 189 -2.63 -9.96 6.42
N SER A 190 -1.85 -9.08 5.81
CA SER A 190 -0.63 -9.42 5.09
C SER A 190 0.49 -8.42 5.27
N GLY A 191 0.21 -7.33 5.99
CA GLY A 191 1.20 -6.34 6.32
C GLY A 191 2.19 -6.82 7.38
N MET A 192 3.23 -6.01 7.55
CA MET A 192 4.39 -6.26 8.39
C MET A 192 5.02 -4.94 8.84
N VAL A 193 5.65 -4.96 10.01
CA VAL A 193 6.42 -3.86 10.60
C VAL A 193 7.81 -4.37 10.99
N LEU A 194 8.83 -3.51 10.99
CA LEU A 194 10.19 -3.92 11.35
C LEU A 194 10.29 -4.27 12.82
N ARG A 195 9.70 -3.47 13.72
CA ARG A 195 9.81 -3.66 15.17
C ARG A 195 8.44 -3.78 15.81
N ASN A 196 8.39 -4.42 16.96
CA ASN A 196 7.18 -4.45 17.76
C ASN A 196 6.79 -3.01 18.13
N PRO A 197 5.58 -2.56 17.74
CA PRO A 197 5.15 -1.18 17.91
C PRO A 197 5.11 -0.70 19.38
N TYR A 198 5.08 -1.64 20.33
CA TYR A 198 4.98 -1.33 21.77
C TYR A 198 6.31 -1.39 22.50
N THR A 199 7.26 -2.21 22.04
CA THR A 199 8.56 -2.41 22.72
C THR A 199 9.73 -1.80 21.95
N GLY A 200 9.58 -1.53 20.65
CA GLY A 200 10.67 -1.12 19.77
C GLY A 200 11.71 -2.21 19.49
N LEU A 201 11.46 -3.45 19.93
CA LEU A 201 12.35 -4.59 19.76
C LEU A 201 11.91 -5.48 18.60
N VAL A 202 12.77 -6.41 18.20
CA VAL A 202 12.47 -7.45 17.20
C VAL A 202 11.86 -8.66 17.91
N ASP A 203 10.68 -8.48 18.49
CA ASP A 203 10.01 -9.48 19.34
C ASP A 203 8.50 -9.65 19.04
N GLN A 204 8.07 -9.40 17.81
CA GLN A 204 6.65 -9.44 17.40
C GLN A 204 5.98 -10.82 17.56
N GLY A 205 6.74 -11.90 17.74
CA GLY A 205 6.23 -13.27 17.77
C GLY A 205 6.16 -13.95 16.41
N SER A 206 5.82 -15.23 16.43
CA SER A 206 5.87 -16.12 15.25
C SER A 206 4.64 -16.04 14.34
N ASP A 207 3.54 -15.46 14.84
CA ASP A 207 2.23 -15.37 14.18
C ASP A 207 1.81 -13.91 13.93
N ALA A 208 2.74 -12.96 14.07
CA ALA A 208 2.45 -11.55 13.90
C ALA A 208 1.98 -11.23 12.48
N LEU A 209 0.84 -10.53 12.39
CA LEU A 209 0.31 -10.00 11.15
C LEU A 209 -0.16 -8.57 11.37
N TYR A 210 -0.14 -7.78 10.30
CA TYR A 210 -0.58 -6.40 10.34
C TYR A 210 -1.54 -6.09 9.19
N ALA A 211 -2.42 -5.11 9.40
CA ALA A 211 -3.34 -4.64 8.38
C ALA A 211 -3.48 -3.12 8.43
N ALA A 212 -3.72 -2.51 7.28
CA ALA A 212 -4.17 -1.13 7.18
C ALA A 212 -5.68 -1.09 7.36
N LEU A 213 -6.19 -0.68 8.52
CA LEU A 213 -7.63 -0.51 8.72
C LEU A 213 -8.00 0.98 8.78
N GLY A 214 -9.02 1.33 8.03
CA GLY A 214 -9.68 2.61 8.13
C GLY A 214 -10.55 2.71 9.39
N ALA A 215 -11.28 3.81 9.48
CA ALA A 215 -12.38 3.94 10.42
C ALA A 215 -13.52 3.00 10.02
N CYS A 216 -13.41 1.71 10.37
CA CYS A 216 -14.54 0.81 10.30
C CYS A 216 -15.36 0.93 11.58
N PHE A 217 -16.66 1.19 11.45
CA PHE A 217 -17.60 0.94 12.55
C PHE A 217 -17.68 -0.58 12.71
N VAL A 218 -16.94 -1.13 13.67
CA VAL A 218 -17.05 -2.54 14.03
C VAL A 218 -18.42 -2.74 14.66
N SER A 219 -19.37 -3.27 13.88
CA SER A 219 -20.55 -4.00 14.33
C SER A 219 -21.27 -3.43 15.57
N GLY A 220 -21.89 -2.28 15.40
CA GLY A 220 -23.15 -1.93 16.09
C GLY A 220 -24.14 -1.60 14.99
N GLY A 221 -25.24 -2.34 14.87
CA GLY A 221 -26.17 -2.22 13.74
C GLY A 221 -26.58 -0.76 13.47
N VAL A 222 -26.44 -0.31 12.23
CA VAL A 222 -26.92 1.00 11.78
C VAL A 222 -28.08 0.79 10.82
N VAL A 223 -29.29 1.19 11.22
CA VAL A 223 -30.54 1.10 10.44
C VAL A 223 -30.87 2.41 9.70
N SER A 224 -29.89 3.30 9.51
CA SER A 224 -30.10 4.57 8.81
C SER A 224 -28.84 5.02 8.09
N LEU A 225 -28.90 5.05 6.76
CA LEU A 225 -27.88 5.67 5.92
C LEU A 225 -27.99 7.19 6.14
N ALA A 226 -27.01 7.79 6.80
CA ALA A 226 -26.91 9.25 6.87
C ALA A 226 -26.85 9.82 5.43
N GLN A 227 -27.56 10.92 5.18
CA GLN A 227 -27.52 11.59 3.88
C GLN A 227 -26.12 12.17 3.63
N TYR A 228 -25.55 11.83 2.47
CA TYR A 228 -24.23 12.28 2.03
C TYR A 228 -24.19 13.79 1.83
N GLN A 229 -23.22 14.46 2.45
CA GLN A 229 -22.90 15.86 2.18
C GLN A 229 -21.51 15.91 1.53
N LEU A 230 -21.46 16.30 0.25
CA LEU A 230 -20.23 16.32 -0.56
C LEU A 230 -19.08 17.14 0.07
N ASN A 231 -19.44 18.08 0.95
CA ASN A 231 -18.54 19.02 1.58
C ASN A 231 -18.16 18.66 3.03
N GLU A 232 -18.56 17.49 3.52
CA GLU A 232 -18.40 17.08 4.93
C GLU A 232 -17.71 15.72 5.09
N LEU A 233 -16.84 15.33 4.15
CA LEU A 233 -16.03 14.12 4.34
C LEU A 233 -15.28 14.20 5.69
N THR A 234 -15.53 13.22 6.55
CA THR A 234 -14.93 13.11 7.87
C THR A 234 -13.70 12.23 7.74
N LEU A 235 -12.65 12.81 7.18
CA LEU A 235 -11.40 12.09 6.91
C LEU A 235 -10.70 11.73 8.22
N VAL A 236 -10.52 10.44 8.45
CA VAL A 236 -9.76 9.88 9.57
C VAL A 236 -8.53 9.17 9.02
N ARG A 237 -7.37 9.43 9.62
CA ARG A 237 -6.13 8.76 9.23
C ARG A 237 -6.23 7.25 9.49
N SER A 238 -5.89 6.46 8.47
CA SER A 238 -5.89 5.00 8.57
C SER A 238 -4.86 4.52 9.59
N ARG A 239 -5.14 3.38 10.22
CA ARG A 239 -4.33 2.83 11.30
C ARG A 239 -3.65 1.53 10.91
N VAL A 240 -2.51 1.28 11.54
CA VAL A 240 -1.88 -0.02 11.57
C VAL A 240 -2.52 -0.81 12.71
N TRP A 241 -3.04 -1.99 12.39
CA TRP A 241 -3.53 -2.93 13.39
C TRP A 241 -2.67 -4.17 13.41
N GLY A 242 -2.30 -4.62 14.62
CA GLY A 242 -1.50 -5.80 14.86
C GLY A 242 -2.33 -6.96 15.40
N TYR A 243 -1.98 -8.15 14.94
CA TYR A 243 -2.59 -9.44 15.29
C TYR A 243 -1.50 -10.41 15.71
N GLY A 244 -1.87 -11.44 16.47
CA GLY A 244 -0.97 -12.50 16.89
C GLY A 244 -0.70 -12.49 18.39
N THR A 245 -0.26 -13.64 18.88
CA THR A 245 -0.26 -13.97 20.31
C THR A 245 0.59 -13.00 21.12
N THR A 246 1.74 -12.55 20.60
CA THR A 246 2.61 -11.61 21.31
C THR A 246 2.05 -10.18 21.36
N LEU A 247 1.23 -9.79 20.38
CA LEU A 247 0.69 -8.43 20.31
C LEU A 247 -0.63 -8.28 21.09
N VAL A 248 -1.52 -9.28 21.01
CA VAL A 248 -2.89 -9.21 21.56
C VAL A 248 -3.22 -10.30 22.56
N GLY A 249 -2.30 -11.23 22.85
CA GLY A 249 -2.55 -12.38 23.71
C GLY A 249 -3.41 -13.47 23.07
N SER A 250 -3.60 -13.45 21.75
CA SER A 250 -4.41 -14.42 21.01
C SER A 250 -3.91 -14.64 19.58
N SER A 251 -4.04 -15.87 19.09
CA SER A 251 -3.83 -16.24 17.68
C SER A 251 -5.05 -15.95 16.79
N SER A 252 -6.16 -15.46 17.35
CA SER A 252 -7.35 -15.12 16.57
C SER A 252 -7.10 -13.89 15.71
N VAL A 253 -7.35 -14.03 14.40
CA VAL A 253 -7.35 -12.91 13.44
C VAL A 253 -8.49 -11.91 13.63
N THR A 254 -9.42 -12.19 14.56
CA THR A 254 -10.50 -11.26 14.93
C THR A 254 -10.14 -10.37 16.11
N LEU A 255 -9.03 -10.66 16.80
CA LEU A 255 -8.55 -9.88 17.93
C LEU A 255 -7.35 -9.07 17.47
N ALA A 256 -7.47 -7.75 17.60
CA ALA A 256 -6.54 -6.81 17.03
C ALA A 256 -6.22 -5.72 18.06
N CYS A 257 -5.01 -5.17 17.97
CA CYS A 257 -4.62 -3.99 18.72
C CYS A 257 -4.18 -2.88 17.77
N SER A 258 -4.39 -1.63 18.16
CA SER A 258 -3.91 -0.49 17.39
C SER A 258 -2.41 -0.32 17.60
N CYS A 259 -1.66 -0.34 16.52
CA CYS A 259 -0.20 -0.25 16.53
C CYS A 259 0.31 1.12 16.09
N GLY A 260 -0.53 1.95 15.48
CA GLY A 260 -0.13 3.26 14.99
C GLY A 260 -1.01 3.80 13.87
N ARG A 261 -0.50 4.84 13.21
CA ARG A 261 -1.18 5.58 12.15
C ARG A 261 -0.33 5.61 10.89
N LEU A 262 -0.98 5.35 9.75
CA LEU A 262 -0.37 5.41 8.43
C LEU A 262 -0.29 6.86 7.94
N ARG A 263 0.81 7.23 7.30
CA ARG A 263 1.06 8.59 6.81
C ARG A 263 0.36 8.79 5.47
N GLY A 264 -0.39 9.87 5.30
CA GLY A 264 -1.07 10.23 4.05
C GLY A 264 -2.27 9.35 3.66
N LEU A 265 -2.44 8.15 4.23
CA LEU A 265 -3.58 7.29 3.99
C LEU A 265 -4.74 7.67 4.91
N MET A 266 -5.84 8.09 4.31
CA MET A 266 -7.06 8.53 4.97
C MET A 266 -8.21 7.58 4.66
N THR A 267 -9.22 7.57 5.53
CA THR A 267 -10.50 6.91 5.28
C THR A 267 -11.65 7.83 5.63
N ASP A 268 -12.75 7.71 4.90
CA ASP A 268 -14.01 8.33 5.27
C ASP A 268 -14.99 7.23 5.73
N PRO A 269 -15.51 7.27 6.98
CA PRO A 269 -16.39 6.24 7.51
C PRO A 269 -17.70 6.05 6.74
N VAL A 270 -18.17 7.07 6.03
CA VAL A 270 -19.41 7.00 5.24
C VAL A 270 -19.14 6.29 3.91
N LEU A 271 -17.98 6.55 3.30
CA LEU A 271 -17.61 5.97 2.01
C LEU A 271 -17.03 4.55 2.09
N THR A 272 -16.76 4.00 3.26
CA THR A 272 -16.28 2.60 3.43
C THR A 272 -17.29 1.54 2.98
N HIS A 273 -18.55 1.91 2.75
CA HIS A 273 -19.63 1.02 2.33
C HIS A 273 -20.18 1.35 0.93
N VAL A 274 -19.50 2.23 0.18
CA VAL A 274 -19.99 2.74 -1.10
C VAL A 274 -19.04 2.37 -2.23
N TYR A 275 -19.60 1.75 -3.27
CA TYR A 275 -18.86 1.44 -4.50
C TYR A 275 -18.21 2.69 -5.10
N ALA A 276 -17.06 2.48 -5.73
CA ALA A 276 -16.29 3.56 -6.31
C ALA A 276 -17.08 4.30 -7.39
N SER A 277 -17.78 3.54 -8.23
CA SER A 277 -18.67 4.05 -9.27
C SER A 277 -19.74 5.00 -8.77
N LYS A 278 -20.18 4.84 -7.52
CA LYS A 278 -21.23 5.67 -6.91
C LYS A 278 -20.66 6.86 -6.17
N ALA A 279 -19.52 6.71 -5.52
CA ALA A 279 -18.91 7.78 -4.75
C ALA A 279 -18.12 8.76 -5.65
N LEU A 280 -17.34 8.29 -6.62
CA LEU A 280 -16.52 9.18 -7.46
C LEU A 280 -17.33 10.05 -8.41
N SER A 281 -18.48 9.57 -8.90
CA SER A 281 -19.38 10.37 -9.72
C SER A 281 -19.86 11.63 -9.00
N LEU A 282 -19.97 11.59 -7.66
CA LEU A 282 -20.35 12.75 -6.85
C LEU A 282 -19.28 13.85 -6.88
N PHE A 283 -18.01 13.46 -7.05
CA PHE A 283 -16.87 14.38 -7.20
C PHE A 283 -16.61 14.78 -8.66
N GLY A 284 -17.53 14.47 -9.58
CA GLY A 284 -17.40 14.79 -11.00
C GLY A 284 -16.39 13.92 -11.75
N VAL A 285 -15.98 12.79 -11.17
CA VAL A 285 -15.02 11.86 -11.78
C VAL A 285 -15.79 10.77 -12.54
N ALA A 286 -15.35 10.47 -13.76
CA ALA A 286 -15.99 9.47 -14.62
C ALA A 286 -15.90 8.05 -14.04
N ASP A 287 -16.91 7.23 -14.33
CA ASP A 287 -16.93 5.80 -13.96
C ASP A 287 -16.03 4.95 -14.87
N THR A 288 -14.74 5.27 -14.89
CA THR A 288 -13.70 4.57 -15.65
C THR A 288 -12.46 4.41 -14.80
N TRP A 289 -11.68 3.36 -15.02
CA TRP A 289 -10.45 3.14 -14.24
C TRP A 289 -9.51 4.36 -14.21
N GLN A 290 -9.47 5.13 -15.30
CA GLN A 290 -8.77 6.42 -15.40
C GLN A 290 -9.20 7.41 -14.33
N GLY A 291 -10.50 7.47 -14.01
CA GLY A 291 -11.03 8.32 -12.96
C GLY A 291 -10.49 7.99 -11.56
N ARG A 292 -10.15 6.72 -11.28
CA ARG A 292 -9.61 6.32 -9.95
C ARG A 292 -8.30 6.97 -9.60
N ILE A 293 -7.48 7.23 -10.61
CA ILE A 293 -6.13 7.74 -10.39
C ILE A 293 -6.08 9.27 -10.50
N GLN A 294 -7.23 9.94 -10.65
CA GLN A 294 -7.31 11.39 -10.70
C GLN A 294 -7.48 11.98 -9.29
N PRO A 295 -6.75 13.06 -8.97
CA PRO A 295 -7.03 13.81 -7.76
C PRO A 295 -8.45 14.41 -7.77
N ILE A 296 -9.16 14.24 -6.66
CA ILE A 296 -10.40 14.97 -6.36
C ILE A 296 -10.07 16.17 -5.48
N THR A 297 -10.79 17.27 -5.69
CA THR A 297 -10.64 18.49 -4.89
C THR A 297 -11.92 18.71 -4.08
N LEU A 298 -11.79 18.75 -2.75
CA LEU A 298 -12.90 19.05 -1.84
C LEU A 298 -13.15 20.56 -1.80
N ALA A 299 -14.32 20.98 -1.29
CA ALA A 299 -14.69 22.41 -1.21
C ALA A 299 -13.69 23.28 -0.43
N GLY A 300 -12.92 22.70 0.49
CA GLY A 300 -11.84 23.39 1.23
C GLY A 300 -10.48 23.42 0.50
N GLY A 301 -10.41 23.00 -0.76
CA GLY A 301 -9.16 22.94 -1.54
C GLY A 301 -8.28 21.72 -1.24
N LYS A 302 -8.63 20.91 -0.23
CA LYS A 302 -7.93 19.67 0.08
C LYS A 302 -8.03 18.70 -1.11
N GLN A 303 -6.87 18.20 -1.54
CA GLN A 303 -6.77 17.26 -2.64
C GLN A 303 -6.55 15.83 -2.13
N LEU A 304 -7.32 14.90 -2.67
CA LEU A 304 -7.26 13.48 -2.35
C LEU A 304 -7.15 12.67 -3.63
N VAL A 305 -6.54 11.49 -3.57
CA VAL A 305 -6.56 10.51 -4.66
C VAL A 305 -7.26 9.25 -4.15
N PRO A 306 -8.30 8.74 -4.83
CA PRO A 306 -8.95 7.49 -4.42
C PRO A 306 -7.98 6.31 -4.38
N CYS A 307 -7.91 5.59 -3.27
CA CYS A 307 -7.07 4.40 -3.08
C CYS A 307 -7.95 3.15 -3.00
N TRP A 308 -8.74 2.91 -4.05
CA TRP A 308 -9.78 1.87 -4.07
C TRP A 308 -9.40 0.77 -5.04
N PRO A 309 -8.36 -0.04 -4.80
CA PRO A 309 -7.99 -1.08 -5.77
C PRO A 309 -9.18 -2.00 -6.04
N ASN A 310 -9.86 -2.53 -5.02
CA ASN A 310 -11.06 -3.35 -5.20
C ASN A 310 -12.21 -2.94 -4.26
N THR A 311 -13.34 -3.64 -4.37
CA THR A 311 -14.56 -3.38 -3.59
C THR A 311 -14.44 -3.59 -2.09
N GLY A 312 -13.41 -4.29 -1.60
CA GLY A 312 -13.13 -4.33 -0.16
C GLY A 312 -12.44 -3.06 0.35
N ASP A 313 -11.73 -2.34 -0.51
CA ASP A 313 -10.91 -1.18 -0.15
C ASP A 313 -11.67 0.14 -0.33
N MET A 314 -13.00 0.11 -0.20
CA MET A 314 -13.84 1.31 -0.31
C MET A 314 -13.52 2.31 0.80
N GLY A 315 -13.67 3.60 0.50
CA GLY A 315 -13.49 4.68 1.46
C GLY A 315 -12.06 5.09 1.75
N TYR A 316 -11.03 4.42 1.21
CA TYR A 316 -9.63 4.84 1.33
C TYR A 316 -9.22 5.95 0.36
N PHE A 317 -8.53 6.96 0.85
CA PHE A 317 -7.99 8.05 0.05
C PHE A 317 -6.52 8.28 0.41
N VAL A 318 -5.74 8.72 -0.55
CA VAL A 318 -4.40 9.26 -0.30
C VAL A 318 -4.47 10.77 -0.33
N SER A 319 -4.08 11.41 0.77
CA SER A 319 -4.03 12.86 0.83
C SER A 319 -2.80 13.41 0.11
N LEU A 320 -3.00 14.50 -0.64
CA LEU A 320 -1.91 15.28 -1.22
C LEU A 320 -1.48 16.44 -0.31
N ASP A 321 -2.13 16.60 0.85
CA ASP A 321 -1.78 17.60 1.85
C ASP A 321 -0.69 17.07 2.79
N SER A 322 0.43 17.78 2.86
CA SER A 322 1.56 17.45 3.74
C SER A 322 1.19 17.30 5.22
N ALA A 323 0.13 17.96 5.70
CA ALA A 323 -0.31 17.86 7.09
C ALA A 323 -0.79 16.44 7.46
N ASP A 324 -1.26 15.65 6.49
CA ASP A 324 -1.70 14.28 6.74
C ASP A 324 -0.56 13.27 6.77
N TRP A 325 0.66 13.71 6.46
CA TRP A 325 1.86 12.87 6.37
C TRP A 325 2.82 13.06 7.55
N GLY A 326 2.50 13.91 8.52
CA GLY A 326 3.23 14.03 9.79
C GLY A 326 2.87 12.93 10.76
#